data_AF-A0A821HVQ3-F1
#
_entry.id   AF-A0A821HVQ3-F1
#
_cell.length_a   1.000
_cell.length_b   1.000
_cell.length_c   1.000
_cell.angle_alpha   90.00
_cell.angle_beta   90.00
_cell.angle_gamma   90.00
#
_symmetry.space_group_name_H-M   'P 1'
#
loop_
_entity.id
_entity.type
_entity.pdbx_description
1 polymer ?
#
loop_
_entity_poly.entity_id
_entity_poly.type
_entity_poly.pdbx_seq_one_letter_code
_entity_poly.pdbx_strand_id
1 'polypeptide(L)'
;MADSQALNWFKIELLLTRSCLTLRKIFKDRWFLFTGQQWQNTTTDGQAFITGIGQKIYKNCGNIQKNTLTTGDTNQWDLTTLVLVLRETKPIRPLNKNEKRKNRQREH
;
A
#
# COMPACT_ATOMS: atom_id res chain seq x y z
N MET A 1 35.52 0.41 23.85
CA MET A 1 34.18 -0.22 23.90
C MET A 1 33.45 0.18 22.63
N ALA A 2 33.16 -0.75 21.73
CA ALA A 2 32.30 -0.44 20.59
C ALA A 2 30.95 0.03 21.13
N ASP A 3 30.55 1.23 20.72
CA ASP A 3 29.48 1.97 21.37
C ASP A 3 28.15 1.21 21.23
N SER A 4 27.62 0.70 22.35
CA SER A 4 26.37 -0.08 22.39
C SER A 4 25.21 0.67 21.69
N GLN A 5 25.26 2.00 21.72
CA GLN A 5 24.32 2.86 21.02
C GLN A 5 24.43 2.74 19.50
N ALA A 6 25.64 2.71 18.94
CA ALA A 6 25.85 2.54 17.50
C ALA A 6 25.34 1.17 17.01
N LEU A 7 25.60 0.10 17.77
CA LEU A 7 25.07 -1.24 17.45
C LEU A 7 23.53 -1.27 17.51
N ASN A 8 22.93 -0.61 18.50
CA ASN A 8 21.47 -0.53 18.61
C ASN A 8 20.87 0.31 17.47
N TRP A 9 21.52 1.40 17.06
CA TRP A 9 21.12 2.18 15.90
C TRP A 9 21.09 1.33 14.63
N PHE A 10 22.17 0.60 14.30
CA PHE A 10 22.21 -0.26 13.12
C PHE A 10 21.13 -1.33 13.13
N LYS A 11 20.81 -1.90 14.31
CA LYS A 11 19.70 -2.86 14.44
C LYS A 11 18.36 -2.22 14.11
N ILE A 12 18.09 -1.02 14.63
CA ILE A 12 16.84 -0.29 14.36
C ILE A 12 16.75 0.06 12.87
N GLU A 13 17.83 0.57 12.28
CA GLU A 13 17.88 0.92 10.86
C GLU A 13 17.62 -0.31 9.96
N LEU A 14 18.24 -1.44 10.28
CA LEU A 14 18.02 -2.70 9.57
C LEU A 14 16.57 -3.18 9.71
N LEU A 15 16.00 -3.11 10.92
CA LEU A 15 14.62 -3.49 11.19
C LEU A 15 13.63 -2.60 10.43
N LEU A 16 13.83 -1.28 10.43
CA LEU A 16 13.01 -0.32 9.70
C LEU A 16 13.05 -0.62 8.20
N THR A 17 14.25 -0.80 7.64
CA THR A 17 14.44 -1.09 6.22
C THR A 17 13.73 -2.37 5.81
N ARG A 18 13.95 -3.47 6.54
CA ARG A 18 13.33 -4.77 6.25
C ARG A 18 11.80 -4.75 6.43
N SER A 19 11.32 -4.03 7.44
CA SER A 19 9.89 -3.87 7.68
C SER A 19 9.22 -3.13 6.52
N CYS A 20 9.79 -2.01 6.07
CA CYS A 20 9.27 -1.27 4.93
C CYS A 20 9.24 -2.12 3.65
N LEU A 21 10.31 -2.86 3.34
CA LEU A 21 10.34 -3.77 2.19
C LEU A 21 9.23 -4.83 2.26
N THR A 22 9.04 -5.43 3.44
CA THR A 22 8.00 -6.45 3.66
C THR A 22 6.60 -5.87 3.50
N LEU A 23 6.33 -4.71 4.11
CA LEU A 23 5.03 -4.05 4.04
C LEU A 23 4.69 -3.59 2.61
N ARG A 24 5.66 -3.08 1.86
CA ARG A 24 5.49 -2.73 0.43
C ARG A 24 5.07 -3.96 -0.37
N LYS A 25 5.75 -5.09 -0.18
CA LYS A 25 5.41 -6.35 -0.85
C LYS A 25 3.96 -6.75 -0.54
N ILE A 26 3.58 -6.76 0.73
CA ILE A 26 2.22 -7.10 1.16
C ILE A 26 1.19 -6.16 0.50
N PHE A 27 1.47 -4.86 0.43
CA PHE A 27 0.59 -3.90 -0.22
C PHE A 27 0.41 -4.23 -1.71
N LYS A 28 1.50 -4.44 -2.44
CA LYS A 28 1.47 -4.77 -3.88
C LYS A 28 0.72 -6.08 -4.15
N ASP A 29 0.93 -7.09 -3.31
CA ASP A 29 0.22 -8.37 -3.40
C ASP A 29 -1.29 -8.18 -3.19
N ARG A 30 -1.68 -7.41 -2.17
CA ARG A 30 -3.10 -7.08 -1.91
C ARG A 30 -3.72 -6.27 -3.03
N TRP A 31 -2.98 -5.31 -3.58
CA TRP A 31 -3.43 -4.52 -4.72
C TRP A 31 -3.71 -5.43 -5.92
N PHE A 32 -2.77 -6.31 -6.27
CA PHE A 32 -2.96 -7.25 -7.37
C PHE A 32 -4.17 -8.17 -7.16
N LEU A 33 -4.38 -8.66 -5.94
CA LEU A 33 -5.56 -9.47 -5.61
C LEU A 33 -6.88 -8.69 -5.78
N PHE A 34 -6.87 -7.37 -5.54
CA PHE A 34 -8.07 -6.52 -5.62
C PHE A 34 -8.36 -6.04 -7.05
N THR A 35 -7.34 -5.55 -7.75
CA THR A 35 -7.50 -4.92 -9.08
C THR A 35 -7.20 -5.86 -10.24
N GLY A 36 -6.45 -6.94 -9.99
CA GLY A 36 -5.86 -7.78 -11.04
C GLY A 36 -4.67 -7.14 -11.75
N GLN A 37 -4.19 -5.97 -11.29
CA GLN A 37 -3.11 -5.21 -11.91
C GLN A 37 -1.88 -5.14 -10.99
N GLN A 38 -0.70 -5.19 -11.58
CA GLN A 38 0.57 -5.06 -10.83
C GLN A 38 0.86 -3.59 -10.55
N TRP A 39 1.24 -3.27 -9.31
CA TRP A 39 1.58 -1.90 -8.92
C TRP A 39 2.95 -1.48 -9.46
N GLN A 40 2.99 -0.47 -10.34
CA GLN A 40 4.19 -0.05 -11.07
C GLN A 40 4.94 1.13 -10.44
N ASN A 41 4.51 1.62 -9.28
CA ASN A 41 5.09 2.79 -8.61
C ASN A 41 5.00 4.07 -9.46
N THR A 42 3.85 4.29 -10.10
CA THR A 42 3.60 5.46 -10.95
C THR A 42 2.56 6.41 -10.33
N THR A 43 2.55 7.66 -10.78
CA THR A 43 1.50 8.63 -10.41
C THR A 43 0.11 8.10 -10.75
N THR A 44 -0.03 7.35 -11.85
CA THR A 44 -1.31 6.72 -12.23
C THR A 44 -1.76 5.70 -11.19
N ASP A 45 -0.86 4.86 -10.68
CA ASP A 45 -1.17 3.94 -9.57
C ASP A 45 -1.62 4.71 -8.33
N GLY A 46 -0.88 5.77 -7.99
CA GLY A 46 -1.21 6.69 -6.88
C GLY A 46 -2.61 7.27 -7.03
N GLN A 47 -2.94 7.81 -8.20
CA GLN A 47 -4.28 8.34 -8.51
C GLN A 47 -5.37 7.27 -8.43
N ALA A 48 -5.14 6.08 -8.99
CA ALA A 48 -6.09 4.96 -8.91
C ALA A 48 -6.35 4.55 -7.44
N PHE A 49 -5.31 4.57 -6.61
CA PHE A 49 -5.45 4.28 -5.19
C PHE A 49 -6.25 5.36 -4.45
N ILE A 50 -5.87 6.64 -4.57
CA ILE A 50 -6.49 7.73 -3.78
C ILE A 50 -7.91 8.08 -4.26
N THR A 51 -8.27 7.73 -5.49
CA THR A 51 -9.65 7.86 -5.99
C THR A 51 -10.50 6.62 -5.68
N GLY A 52 -9.88 5.46 -5.50
CA GLY A 52 -10.52 4.20 -5.16
C GLY A 52 -10.43 3.85 -3.66
N ILE A 53 -9.91 2.66 -3.36
CA ILE A 53 -9.88 2.08 -2.01
C ILE A 53 -9.09 2.93 -0.99
N GLY A 54 -8.17 3.76 -1.47
CA GLY A 54 -7.35 4.65 -0.67
C GLY A 54 -7.99 6.00 -0.35
N GLN A 55 -9.18 6.31 -0.87
CA GLN A 55 -9.76 7.65 -0.77
C GLN A 55 -9.95 8.13 0.67
N LYS A 56 -10.45 7.25 1.56
CA LYS A 56 -10.62 7.59 2.98
C LYS A 56 -9.29 7.82 3.68
N ILE A 57 -8.28 7.01 3.36
CA ILE A 57 -6.92 7.16 3.88
C ILE A 57 -6.36 8.51 3.44
N TYR A 58 -6.41 8.80 2.14
CA TYR A 58 -5.92 10.05 1.57
C TYR A 58 -6.56 11.28 2.21
N LYS A 59 -7.88 11.28 2.44
CA LYS A 59 -8.58 12.40 3.09
C LYS A 59 -8.09 12.65 4.51
N ASN A 60 -7.76 11.60 5.25
CA ASN A 60 -7.38 11.65 6.66
C ASN A 60 -5.87 11.79 6.92
N CYS A 61 -5.05 11.62 5.89
CA CYS A 61 -3.59 11.77 5.95
C CYS A 61 -3.13 13.22 6.03
N GLY A 62 -1.97 13.44 6.65
CA GLY A 62 -1.26 14.72 6.61
C GLY A 62 -0.66 15.01 5.23
N ASN A 63 -0.20 16.24 5.00
CA ASN A 63 0.28 16.69 3.68
C ASN A 63 1.46 15.86 3.14
N ILE A 64 2.40 15.47 4.00
CA ILE A 64 3.55 14.65 3.60
C ILE A 64 3.09 13.31 3.02
N GLN A 65 2.17 12.63 3.72
CA GLN A 65 1.62 11.34 3.29
C GLN A 65 0.76 11.50 2.04
N LYS A 66 0.00 12.59 1.92
CA LYS A 66 -0.77 12.88 0.70
C LYS A 66 0.15 12.99 -0.51
N ASN A 67 1.27 13.71 -0.38
CA ASN A 67 2.22 13.87 -1.46
C ASN A 67 2.81 12.52 -1.90
N THR A 68 3.26 11.69 -0.96
CA THR A 68 3.85 10.38 -1.28
C THR A 68 2.82 9.37 -1.80
N LEU A 69 1.57 9.42 -1.34
CA LEU A 69 0.48 8.61 -1.91
C LEU A 69 0.14 9.04 -3.34
N THR A 70 0.21 10.34 -3.63
CA THR A 70 -0.09 10.91 -4.96
C THR A 70 0.95 10.48 -6.00
N THR A 71 2.23 10.38 -5.64
CA THR A 71 3.27 9.88 -6.56
C THR A 71 3.10 8.39 -6.86
N GLY A 72 2.42 7.64 -5.99
CA GLY A 72 2.25 6.20 -6.09
C GLY A 72 3.54 5.39 -5.91
N ASP A 73 4.69 6.05 -5.68
CA ASP A 73 5.94 5.34 -5.46
C ASP A 73 6.03 4.82 -4.02
N THR A 74 5.76 3.52 -3.86
CA THR A 74 5.79 2.86 -2.56
C THR A 74 7.17 2.92 -1.89
N ASN A 75 8.25 3.19 -2.64
CA ASN A 75 9.58 3.37 -2.07
C ASN A 75 9.72 4.66 -1.27
N GLN A 76 8.91 5.67 -1.58
CA GLN A 76 8.83 6.93 -0.85
C GLN A 76 7.91 6.86 0.37
N TRP A 77 7.17 5.76 0.54
CA TRP A 77 6.29 5.59 1.67
C TRP A 77 7.10 5.19 2.90
N ASP A 78 6.97 5.99 3.95
CA ASP A 78 7.53 5.70 5.25
C ASP A 78 6.75 4.58 5.95
N LEU A 79 7.30 4.10 7.07
CA LEU A 79 6.69 3.03 7.84
C LEU A 79 5.26 3.37 8.27
N THR A 80 5.03 4.61 8.70
CA THR A 80 3.72 5.09 9.15
C THR A 80 2.68 5.04 8.04
N THR A 81 3.04 5.50 6.84
CA THR A 81 2.18 5.46 5.65
C THR A 81 1.85 4.03 5.27
N LEU A 82 2.86 3.14 5.24
CA LEU A 82 2.68 1.73 4.90
C LEU A 82 1.74 1.02 5.89
N VAL A 83 1.93 1.24 7.19
CA VAL A 83 1.07 0.66 8.23
C VAL A 83 -0.36 1.20 8.10
N LEU A 84 -0.52 2.52 7.91
CA LEU A 84 -1.84 3.14 7.74
C LEU A 84 -2.57 2.56 6.53
N VAL A 85 -1.90 2.50 5.37
CA VAL A 85 -2.48 1.95 4.15
C VAL A 85 -2.91 0.50 4.38
N LEU A 86 -2.04 -0.34 4.93
CA LEU A 86 -2.33 -1.77 5.13
C LEU A 86 -3.39 -2.05 6.19
N ARG A 87 -3.53 -1.18 7.19
CA ARG A 87 -4.54 -1.30 8.23
C ARG A 87 -5.93 -0.91 7.72
N GLU A 88 -6.00 0.20 7.00
CA GLU A 88 -7.26 0.79 6.57
C GLU A 88 -7.77 0.20 5.25
N THR A 89 -6.87 -0.30 4.39
CA THR A 89 -7.23 -1.19 3.28
C THR A 89 -7.41 -2.63 3.78
N LYS A 90 -8.48 -2.85 4.56
CA LYS A 90 -8.90 -4.21 4.88
C LYS A 90 -9.13 -4.98 3.57
N PRO A 91 -8.70 -6.24 3.45
CA PRO A 91 -9.13 -7.06 2.34
C PRO A 91 -10.65 -7.20 2.42
N ILE A 92 -11.39 -6.49 1.58
CA ILE A 92 -12.76 -6.89 1.24
C ILE A 92 -12.59 -8.27 0.63
N ARG A 93 -13.38 -9.25 1.09
CA ARG A 93 -13.34 -10.65 0.63
C ARG A 93 -13.01 -10.71 -0.86
N PRO A 94 -12.13 -11.64 -1.29
CA PRO A 94 -11.84 -11.80 -2.71
C PRO A 94 -13.16 -11.89 -3.47
N LEU A 95 -13.32 -11.06 -4.50
CA LEU A 95 -14.48 -11.07 -5.39
C LEU A 95 -14.76 -12.52 -5.77
N ASN A 96 -15.87 -13.04 -5.26
CA ASN A 96 -16.28 -14.40 -5.54
C ASN A 96 -16.40 -14.52 -7.06
N LYS A 97 -15.77 -15.53 -7.67
CA LYS A 97 -15.71 -15.72 -9.14
C LYS A 97 -17.10 -15.72 -9.81
N ASN A 98 -18.16 -15.82 -9.02
CA ASN A 98 -19.56 -15.81 -9.42
C ASN A 98 -20.14 -14.42 -9.78
N GLU A 99 -19.54 -13.30 -9.36
CA GLU A 99 -20.09 -11.97 -9.71
C GLU A 99 -19.71 -11.51 -11.12
N LYS A 100 -18.58 -12.00 -11.66
CA LYS A 100 -18.20 -11.79 -13.08
C LYS A 100 -19.15 -12.46 -14.09
N ARG A 101 -20.00 -13.39 -13.64
CA ARG A 101 -21.01 -14.07 -14.49
C ARG A 101 -22.35 -13.33 -14.51
N LYS A 102 -22.75 -12.66 -13.42
CA LYS A 102 -24.04 -11.95 -13.37
C LYS A 102 -24.07 -10.65 -14.19
N ASN A 103 -22.94 -9.96 -14.35
CA ASN A 103 -22.91 -8.74 -15.18
C ASN A 103 -22.88 -9.02 -16.69
N ARG A 104 -22.46 -10.22 -17.12
CA ARG A 104 -22.48 -10.61 -18.54
C ARG A 104 -23.85 -11.13 -19.02
N GLN A 105 -24.76 -11.44 -18.11
CA GLN A 105 -26.11 -11.91 -18.44
C GLN A 105 -27.15 -10.78 -18.41
N ARG A 106 -26.75 -9.54 -18.09
CA ARG A 106 -27.62 -8.36 -18.11
C ARG A 106 -27.44 -7.50 -19.36
N GLU A 107 -26.50 -7.86 -20.23
CA GLU A 107 -26.21 -7.19 -21.51
C GLU A 107 -26.70 -7.99 -22.72
N HIS A 108 -27.56 -8.99 -22.51
CA HIS A 108 -28.27 -9.73 -23.56
C HIS A 108 -29.77 -9.71 -23.33
#